data_AF-C1NA35-F1
#
_entry.id   AF-C1NA35-F1
#
_cell.length_a   1.000
_cell.length_b   1.000
_cell.length_c   1.000
_cell.angle_alpha   90.00
_cell.angle_beta   90.00
_cell.angle_gamma   90.00
#
_symmetry.space_group_name_H-M   'P 1'
#
loop_
_entity.id
_entity.type
_entity.pdbx_description
1 polymer ?
#
loop_
_entity_poly.entity_id
_entity_poly.type
_entity_poly.pdbx_seq_one_letter_code
_entity_poly.pdbx_strand_id
1 'polypeptide(L)'
;MASVDHDAIRATVSRFVEAYLARNPTARAAVDALASAAPNGAADVHWDHLAFRSFDRDGCGVDAVARVFLDLGYVPRDELRFPKKKLLARWYAPPDPDPGGDPCATHPRVFISHVLADRLSPAARDVVAKYTTAAAEVPGAIASAAAAGSRRPWGALVPTREDYETLAAESEYAAWVLVHGYSLNHVAVSVHRLVAEGAKRMDDVNALLSGPPYGFALNGAEDDSVVKVSPDGLLRQSSTVADVASVTFEDGGALDVPSCYVEFAERLPLPQFAGDATITEAKRRDGFEVGNADPIFESTNARK
;
A
#
# COMPACT_ATOMS: atom_id res chain seq x y z
N MET A 1 17.57 -25.75 0.66
CA MET A 1 16.81 -24.52 0.87
C MET A 1 16.04 -24.70 2.17
N ALA A 2 16.05 -23.73 3.08
CA ALA A 2 15.16 -23.79 4.23
C ALA A 2 13.70 -23.78 3.73
N SER A 3 12.83 -24.56 4.34
CA SER A 3 11.39 -24.52 4.06
C SER A 3 10.84 -23.13 4.36
N VAL A 4 9.99 -22.60 3.50
CA VAL A 4 9.28 -21.33 3.74
C VAL A 4 8.36 -21.50 4.95
N ASP A 5 8.43 -20.57 5.89
CA ASP A 5 7.54 -20.54 7.06
C ASP A 5 6.27 -19.74 6.73
N HIS A 6 5.26 -20.44 6.22
CA HIS A 6 3.98 -19.84 5.84
C HIS A 6 3.20 -19.25 7.02
N ASP A 7 3.37 -19.80 8.22
CA ASP A 7 2.73 -19.30 9.43
C ASP A 7 3.36 -17.97 9.87
N ALA A 8 4.70 -17.85 9.78
CA ALA A 8 5.38 -16.59 10.05
C ALA A 8 4.95 -15.47 9.09
N ILE A 9 4.72 -15.79 7.81
CA ILE A 9 4.19 -14.83 6.83
C ILE A 9 2.78 -14.39 7.21
N ARG A 10 1.87 -15.35 7.48
CA ARG A 10 0.50 -15.05 7.91
C ARG A 10 0.48 -14.17 9.14
N ALA A 11 1.23 -14.53 10.18
CA ALA A 11 1.31 -13.76 11.42
C ALA A 11 1.86 -12.34 11.19
N THR A 12 2.86 -12.19 10.32
CA THR A 12 3.45 -10.89 9.99
C THR A 12 2.45 -10.01 9.23
N VAL A 13 1.82 -10.55 8.19
CA VAL A 13 0.80 -9.85 7.39
C VAL A 13 -0.38 -9.44 8.26
N SER A 14 -0.93 -10.37 9.06
CA SER A 14 -2.04 -10.07 9.98
C SER A 14 -1.67 -8.95 10.95
N ARG A 15 -0.46 -8.98 11.54
CA ARG A 15 -0.02 -7.92 12.44
C ARG A 15 0.03 -6.54 11.75
N PHE A 16 0.52 -6.49 10.51
CA PHE A 16 0.63 -5.23 9.76
C PHE A 16 -0.75 -4.70 9.39
N VAL A 17 -1.62 -5.59 8.88
CA VAL A 17 -2.99 -5.25 8.48
C VAL A 17 -3.82 -4.81 9.68
N GLU A 18 -3.78 -5.51 10.80
CA GLU A 18 -4.55 -5.12 12.00
C GLU A 18 -4.10 -3.77 12.56
N ALA A 19 -2.79 -3.53 12.62
CA ALA A 19 -2.26 -2.24 13.06
C ALA A 19 -2.67 -1.09 12.13
N TYR A 20 -2.81 -1.37 10.84
CA TYR A 20 -3.32 -0.44 9.83
C TYR A 20 -4.83 -0.21 9.98
N LEU A 21 -5.65 -1.27 10.04
CA LEU A 21 -7.10 -1.15 10.10
C LEU A 21 -7.56 -0.48 11.40
N ALA A 22 -6.85 -0.68 12.51
CA ALA A 22 -7.15 -0.04 13.78
C ALA A 22 -7.06 1.49 13.74
N ARG A 23 -6.38 2.07 12.74
CA ARG A 23 -6.17 3.51 12.61
C ARG A 23 -6.89 4.16 11.44
N ASN A 24 -7.41 3.36 10.52
CA ASN A 24 -7.99 3.83 9.27
C ASN A 24 -9.45 3.37 9.23
N PRO A 25 -10.36 4.10 9.91
CA PRO A 25 -11.76 3.70 10.06
C PRO A 25 -12.47 3.51 8.72
N THR A 26 -12.15 4.30 7.69
CA THR A 26 -12.72 4.11 6.35
C THR A 26 -12.28 2.77 5.76
N ALA A 27 -11.00 2.46 5.85
CA ALA A 27 -10.47 1.18 5.38
C ALA A 27 -11.09 -0.01 6.11
N ARG A 28 -11.20 0.09 7.44
CA ARG A 28 -11.87 -0.94 8.27
C ARG A 28 -13.33 -1.12 7.87
N ALA A 29 -14.08 -0.03 7.74
CA ALA A 29 -15.49 -0.09 7.38
C ALA A 29 -15.72 -0.63 5.95
N ALA A 30 -14.86 -0.27 4.99
CA ALA A 30 -14.92 -0.80 3.64
C ALA A 30 -14.61 -2.30 3.58
N VAL A 31 -13.59 -2.77 4.32
CA VAL A 31 -13.27 -4.19 4.43
C VAL A 31 -14.41 -4.98 5.09
N ASP A 32 -15.00 -4.45 6.18
CA ASP A 32 -16.14 -5.08 6.87
C ASP A 32 -17.39 -5.13 5.98
N ALA A 33 -17.62 -4.09 5.16
CA ALA A 33 -18.70 -4.05 4.17
C ALA A 33 -18.54 -5.15 3.12
N LEU A 34 -17.32 -5.34 2.59
CA LEU A 34 -17.03 -6.39 1.62
C LEU A 34 -17.15 -7.77 2.23
N ALA A 35 -16.63 -7.96 3.46
CA ALA A 35 -16.80 -9.20 4.19
C ALA A 35 -18.29 -9.53 4.38
N SER A 36 -19.12 -8.55 4.75
CA SER A 36 -20.56 -8.75 4.96
C SER A 36 -21.31 -9.10 3.67
N ALA A 37 -20.82 -8.65 2.52
CA ALA A 37 -21.39 -8.96 1.21
C ALA A 37 -20.86 -10.27 0.60
N ALA A 38 -19.75 -10.80 1.10
CA ALA A 38 -19.11 -11.99 0.57
C ALA A 38 -19.83 -13.29 1.01
N PRO A 39 -19.89 -14.33 0.16
CA PRO A 39 -20.60 -15.57 0.46
C PRO A 39 -20.16 -16.27 1.76
N ASN A 40 -18.86 -16.29 2.06
CA ASN A 40 -18.28 -16.90 3.26
C ASN A 40 -17.77 -15.85 4.26
N GLY A 41 -18.24 -14.61 4.16
CA GLY A 41 -17.86 -13.57 5.11
C GLY A 41 -16.41 -13.12 4.94
N ALA A 42 -15.76 -12.82 6.07
CA ALA A 42 -14.35 -12.41 6.12
C ALA A 42 -13.36 -13.44 5.56
N ALA A 43 -13.75 -14.72 5.44
CA ALA A 43 -12.89 -15.76 4.88
C ALA A 43 -12.59 -15.56 3.38
N ASP A 44 -13.46 -14.84 2.66
CA ASP A 44 -13.29 -14.53 1.24
C ASP A 44 -12.50 -13.24 1.01
N VAL A 45 -12.21 -12.47 2.07
CA VAL A 45 -11.42 -11.24 1.96
C VAL A 45 -9.94 -11.58 1.94
N HIS A 46 -9.34 -11.44 0.76
CA HIS A 46 -7.92 -11.68 0.55
C HIS A 46 -7.19 -10.39 0.17
N TRP A 47 -5.94 -10.28 0.61
CA TRP A 47 -5.08 -9.15 0.29
C TRP A 47 -4.34 -9.39 -1.03
N ASP A 48 -4.55 -8.53 -2.02
CA ASP A 48 -3.78 -8.53 -3.27
C ASP A 48 -2.33 -8.10 -3.01
N HIS A 49 -2.18 -6.97 -2.31
CA HIS A 49 -0.88 -6.44 -1.94
C HIS A 49 -0.91 -5.53 -0.71
N LEU A 50 0.27 -5.32 -0.15
CA LEU A 50 0.60 -4.35 0.88
C LEU A 50 1.52 -3.29 0.29
N ALA A 51 1.31 -2.00 0.60
CA ALA A 51 2.14 -0.94 0.07
C ALA A 51 2.82 -0.08 1.14
N PHE A 52 4.08 0.26 0.91
CA PHE A 52 4.92 1.05 1.82
C PHE A 52 5.58 2.23 1.10
N ARG A 53 5.85 3.28 1.87
CA ARG A 53 6.54 4.49 1.41
C ARG A 53 7.78 4.74 2.27
N SER A 54 8.85 5.27 1.68
CA SER A 54 10.13 5.48 2.39
C SER A 54 11.00 6.59 1.78
N PHE A 55 12.18 6.83 2.35
CA PHE A 55 13.16 7.80 1.86
C PHE A 55 14.39 7.12 1.27
N ASP A 56 14.81 7.51 0.06
CA ASP A 56 16.05 7.01 -0.54
C ASP A 56 17.28 7.72 0.03
N ARG A 57 17.58 7.48 1.31
CA ARG A 57 18.72 8.09 1.98
C ARG A 57 19.16 7.29 3.20
N ASP A 58 20.46 7.29 3.50
CA ASP A 58 21.06 6.76 4.73
C ASP A 58 20.60 5.32 5.05
N GLY A 59 20.48 4.48 4.02
CA GLY A 59 20.04 3.09 4.17
C GLY A 59 18.57 2.93 4.57
N CYS A 60 17.73 3.95 4.35
CA CYS A 60 16.33 3.95 4.74
C CYS A 60 15.34 3.73 3.58
N GLY A 61 15.84 3.39 2.39
CA GLY A 61 15.04 3.23 1.18
C GLY A 61 14.32 1.89 1.06
N VAL A 62 13.95 1.56 -0.19
CA VAL A 62 13.18 0.35 -0.53
C VAL A 62 13.79 -0.92 0.06
N ASP A 63 15.10 -1.11 -0.02
CA ASP A 63 15.77 -2.33 0.45
C ASP A 63 15.66 -2.50 1.98
N ALA A 64 15.61 -1.40 2.72
CA ALA A 64 15.53 -1.42 4.17
C ALA A 64 14.15 -1.88 4.66
N VAL A 65 13.09 -1.39 4.01
CA VAL A 65 11.72 -1.83 4.29
C VAL A 65 11.49 -3.27 3.78
N ALA A 66 12.07 -3.62 2.63
CA ALA A 66 11.93 -4.95 2.03
C ALA A 66 12.51 -6.06 2.90
N ARG A 67 13.48 -5.75 3.77
CA ARG A 67 14.24 -6.75 4.52
C ARG A 67 13.36 -7.74 5.28
N VAL A 68 12.29 -7.26 5.93
CA VAL A 68 11.35 -8.12 6.67
C VAL A 68 10.68 -9.16 5.77
N PHE A 69 10.39 -8.82 4.51
CA PHE A 69 9.75 -9.71 3.56
C PHE A 69 10.76 -10.64 2.89
N LEU A 70 11.97 -10.15 2.60
CA LEU A 70 13.05 -10.96 2.05
C LEU A 70 13.44 -12.09 3.02
N ASP A 71 13.48 -11.80 4.32
CA ASP A 71 13.75 -12.80 5.37
C ASP A 71 12.62 -13.85 5.47
N LEU A 72 11.42 -13.54 4.96
CA LEU A 72 10.27 -14.43 4.84
C LEU A 72 10.18 -15.15 3.48
N GLY A 73 11.18 -15.00 2.61
CA GLY A 73 11.24 -15.69 1.31
C GLY A 73 10.53 -14.97 0.16
N TYR A 74 10.15 -13.70 0.33
CA TYR A 74 9.70 -12.89 -0.80
C TYR A 74 10.84 -12.64 -1.79
N VAL A 75 10.51 -12.52 -3.08
CA VAL A 75 11.50 -12.35 -4.14
C VAL A 75 11.30 -10.99 -4.82
N PRO A 76 12.36 -10.17 -5.00
CA PRO A 76 12.26 -8.92 -5.73
C PRO A 76 11.86 -9.17 -7.19
N ARG A 77 11.08 -8.22 -7.72
CA ARG A 77 10.59 -8.21 -9.09
C ARG A 77 10.88 -6.85 -9.73
N ASP A 78 10.04 -6.41 -10.65
CA ASP A 78 10.26 -5.23 -11.47
C ASP A 78 10.42 -3.95 -10.64
N GLU A 79 11.21 -3.05 -11.19
CA GLU A 79 11.35 -1.68 -10.72
C GLU A 79 10.45 -0.75 -11.56
N LEU A 80 9.73 0.12 -10.87
CA LEU A 80 8.85 1.14 -11.45
C LEU A 80 9.42 2.52 -11.13
N ARG A 81 9.41 3.42 -12.11
CA ARG A 81 9.93 4.79 -11.95
C ARG A 81 8.84 5.81 -12.21
N PHE A 82 8.78 6.84 -11.38
CA PHE A 82 7.83 7.94 -11.48
C PHE A 82 8.61 9.26 -11.55
N PRO A 83 9.17 9.64 -12.73
CA PRO A 83 10.09 10.77 -12.84
C PRO A 83 9.51 12.09 -12.35
N LYS A 84 8.21 12.34 -12.63
CA LYS A 84 7.50 13.56 -12.20
C LYS A 84 7.39 13.65 -10.67
N LYS A 85 7.05 12.54 -10.02
CA LYS A 85 6.91 12.44 -8.55
C LYS A 85 8.25 12.20 -7.85
N LYS A 86 9.35 12.04 -8.60
CA LYS A 86 10.71 11.74 -8.11
C LYS A 86 10.76 10.44 -7.30
N LEU A 87 9.95 9.44 -7.67
CA LEU A 87 9.86 8.16 -6.96
C LEU A 87 10.47 7.02 -7.75
N LEU A 88 10.93 6.02 -7.02
CA LEU A 88 11.22 4.67 -7.50
C LEU A 88 10.45 3.70 -6.61
N ALA A 89 9.94 2.63 -7.21
CA ALA A 89 9.31 1.54 -6.49
C ALA A 89 9.84 0.19 -6.97
N ARG A 90 9.80 -0.80 -6.09
CA ARG A 90 10.01 -2.20 -6.42
C ARG A 90 8.91 -3.01 -5.77
N TRP A 91 8.41 -4.01 -6.49
CA TRP A 91 7.49 -4.98 -5.90
C TRP A 91 8.17 -6.31 -5.63
N TYR A 92 7.61 -7.07 -4.70
CA TYR A 92 8.12 -8.33 -4.23
C TYR A 92 7.02 -9.38 -4.31
N ALA A 93 7.31 -10.47 -5.01
CA ALA A 93 6.41 -11.61 -5.11
C ALA A 93 6.47 -12.42 -3.81
N PRO A 94 5.32 -12.89 -3.30
CA PRO A 94 5.30 -13.83 -2.19
C PRO A 94 5.93 -15.17 -2.60
N PRO A 95 6.40 -16.00 -1.65
CA PRO A 95 6.75 -17.37 -1.94
C PRO A 95 5.52 -18.18 -2.39
N ASP A 96 5.76 -19.24 -3.17
CA ASP A 96 4.73 -20.17 -3.63
C ASP A 96 3.95 -20.76 -2.45
N PRO A 97 2.64 -21.04 -2.60
CA PRO A 97 1.83 -21.60 -1.53
C PRO A 97 2.37 -22.93 -0.98
N ASP A 98 2.00 -23.23 0.26
CA ASP A 98 2.43 -24.43 0.97
C ASP A 98 2.10 -25.70 0.15
N PRO A 99 3.02 -26.67 -0.02
CA PRO A 99 2.72 -27.90 -0.75
C PRO A 99 1.53 -28.66 -0.14
N GLY A 100 0.43 -28.75 -0.89
CA GLY A 100 -0.83 -29.37 -0.44
C GLY A 100 -1.84 -28.40 0.21
N GLY A 101 -1.50 -27.12 0.30
CA GLY A 101 -2.45 -26.04 0.61
C GLY A 101 -3.36 -25.69 -0.58
N ASP A 102 -4.30 -24.78 -0.36
CA ASP A 102 -5.12 -24.25 -1.45
C ASP A 102 -4.21 -23.58 -2.49
N PRO A 103 -4.13 -24.08 -3.74
CA PRO A 103 -3.29 -23.50 -4.79
C PRO A 103 -3.71 -22.07 -5.17
N CYS A 104 -4.89 -21.62 -4.74
CA CYS A 104 -5.38 -20.25 -4.88
C CYS A 104 -5.05 -19.36 -3.66
N ALA A 105 -4.64 -19.92 -2.52
CA ALA A 105 -4.29 -19.17 -1.33
C ALA A 105 -2.86 -18.63 -1.41
N THR A 106 -2.71 -17.41 -1.90
CA THR A 106 -1.42 -16.71 -1.94
C THR A 106 -1.31 -15.68 -0.81
N HIS A 107 -0.10 -15.50 -0.30
CA HIS A 107 0.23 -14.32 0.51
C HIS A 107 0.15 -13.05 -0.37
N PRO A 108 -0.07 -11.85 0.22
CA PRO A 108 -0.11 -10.62 -0.58
C PRO A 108 1.25 -10.32 -1.20
N ARG A 109 1.24 -9.69 -2.37
CA ARG A 109 2.44 -9.01 -2.92
C ARG A 109 2.83 -7.85 -2.02
N VAL A 110 4.06 -7.37 -2.15
CA VAL A 110 4.50 -6.18 -1.43
C VAL A 110 5.02 -5.14 -2.41
N PHE A 111 4.48 -3.93 -2.36
CA PHE A 111 4.91 -2.79 -3.16
C PHE A 111 5.62 -1.78 -2.26
N ILE A 112 6.89 -1.49 -2.53
CA ILE A 112 7.65 -0.55 -1.72
C ILE A 112 8.18 0.55 -2.61
N SER A 113 7.91 1.79 -2.23
CA SER A 113 8.40 2.97 -2.92
C SER A 113 9.30 3.80 -2.01
N HIS A 114 10.15 4.61 -2.63
CA HIS A 114 10.85 5.70 -1.95
C HIS A 114 10.90 6.96 -2.81
N VAL A 115 11.02 8.11 -2.17
CA VAL A 115 11.40 9.36 -2.85
C VAL A 115 12.91 9.42 -2.99
N LEU A 116 13.38 9.77 -4.20
CA LEU A 116 14.79 9.94 -4.54
C LEU A 116 15.29 11.25 -3.93
N ALA A 117 15.86 11.21 -2.73
CA ALA A 117 16.23 12.40 -1.95
C ALA A 117 17.20 13.33 -2.71
N ASP A 118 18.08 12.78 -3.54
CA ASP A 118 19.02 13.56 -4.36
C ASP A 118 18.33 14.37 -5.46
N ARG A 119 17.08 14.04 -5.81
CA ARG A 119 16.27 14.76 -6.80
C ARG A 119 15.44 15.89 -6.17
N LEU A 120 15.43 16.02 -4.84
CA LEU A 120 14.74 17.09 -4.11
C LEU A 120 15.58 18.38 -4.10
N SER A 121 14.94 19.51 -3.77
CA SER A 121 15.64 20.75 -3.49
C SER A 121 16.61 20.60 -2.31
N PRO A 122 17.64 21.45 -2.18
CA PRO A 122 18.55 21.41 -1.02
C PRO A 122 17.82 21.44 0.32
N ALA A 123 16.84 22.34 0.47
CA ALA A 123 16.04 22.45 1.70
C ALA A 123 15.29 21.15 2.03
N ALA A 124 14.56 20.59 1.08
CA ALA A 124 13.83 19.33 1.29
C ALA A 124 14.79 18.15 1.53
N ARG A 125 15.95 18.12 0.86
CA ARG A 125 16.98 17.10 1.07
C ARG A 125 17.56 17.16 2.48
N ASP A 126 17.82 18.36 3.00
CA ASP A 126 18.34 18.56 4.35
C ASP A 126 17.33 18.10 5.41
N VAL A 127 16.03 18.37 5.20
CA VAL A 127 14.96 17.83 6.04
C VAL A 127 14.96 16.29 5.98
N VAL A 128 14.98 15.68 4.80
CA VAL A 128 15.04 14.21 4.68
C VAL A 128 16.28 13.64 5.37
N ALA A 129 17.45 14.28 5.22
CA ALA A 129 18.69 13.89 5.87
C ALA A 129 18.58 13.90 7.40
N LYS A 130 18.03 14.97 7.99
CA LYS A 130 17.81 15.10 9.43
C LYS A 130 17.11 13.88 10.03
N TYR A 131 16.01 13.43 9.42
CA TYR A 131 15.23 12.32 9.94
C TYR A 131 15.83 10.94 9.59
N THR A 132 16.38 10.77 8.39
CA THR A 132 16.97 9.49 7.97
C THR A 132 18.28 9.18 8.70
N THR A 133 19.11 10.20 9.00
CA THR A 133 20.28 10.04 9.87
C THR A 133 19.87 9.58 11.27
N ALA A 134 18.86 10.20 11.89
CA ALA A 134 18.36 9.78 13.20
C ALA A 134 17.76 8.35 13.20
N ALA A 135 17.12 7.94 12.10
CA ALA A 135 16.63 6.57 11.95
C ALA A 135 17.77 5.54 11.86
N ALA A 136 18.86 5.88 11.16
CA ALA A 136 20.02 5.00 11.02
C ALA A 136 20.75 4.74 12.35
N GLU A 137 20.66 5.66 13.31
CA GLU A 137 21.25 5.52 14.65
C GLU A 137 20.50 4.52 15.55
N VAL A 138 19.27 4.12 15.20
CA VAL A 138 18.43 3.23 16.01
C VAL A 138 18.27 1.87 15.34
N PRO A 139 19.02 0.82 15.77
CA PRO A 139 18.93 -0.51 15.19
C PRO A 139 17.49 -1.04 15.18
N GLY A 140 17.03 -1.51 14.01
CA GLY A 140 15.70 -2.08 13.84
C GLY A 140 14.55 -1.07 13.83
N ALA A 141 14.81 0.25 13.89
CA ALA A 141 13.77 1.27 13.85
C ALA A 141 12.89 1.18 12.59
N ILE A 142 13.50 0.93 11.44
CA ILE A 142 12.81 0.76 10.15
C ILE A 142 11.85 -0.42 10.19
N ALA A 143 12.33 -1.61 10.57
CA ALA A 143 11.49 -2.81 10.66
C ALA A 143 10.38 -2.65 11.71
N SER A 144 10.68 -2.00 12.84
CA SER A 144 9.68 -1.70 13.86
C SER A 144 8.64 -0.70 13.37
N ALA A 145 9.03 0.32 12.60
CA ALA A 145 8.12 1.31 12.03
C ALA A 145 7.24 0.73 10.92
N ALA A 146 7.81 -0.11 10.06
CA ALA A 146 7.04 -0.85 9.05
C ALA A 146 5.98 -1.75 9.69
N ALA A 147 6.33 -2.34 10.83
CA ALA A 147 5.46 -3.26 11.55
C ALA A 147 4.41 -2.62 12.45
N ALA A 148 4.71 -1.44 12.99
CA ALA A 148 3.83 -0.75 13.91
C ALA A 148 3.15 0.39 13.16
N GLY A 149 1.83 0.31 12.98
CA GLY A 149 1.05 1.31 12.26
C GLY A 149 1.14 2.73 12.84
N SER A 150 1.84 2.98 13.95
CA SER A 150 2.01 4.30 14.58
C SER A 150 3.41 4.75 14.91
N ARG A 151 4.42 3.93 14.63
CA ARG A 151 5.78 4.27 15.03
C ARG A 151 6.55 4.86 13.86
N ARG A 152 7.08 6.07 14.05
CA ARG A 152 8.06 6.65 13.14
C ARG A 152 9.46 6.11 13.45
N PRO A 153 10.34 5.93 12.44
CA PRO A 153 11.68 5.42 12.68
C PRO A 153 12.66 6.49 13.20
N TRP A 154 12.26 7.75 13.35
CA TRP A 154 13.11 8.91 13.66
C TRP A 154 13.69 8.98 15.09
N GLY A 155 13.68 7.88 15.84
CA GLY A 155 14.13 7.86 17.24
C GLY A 155 13.30 8.80 18.12
N ALA A 156 13.98 9.72 18.83
CA ALA A 156 13.35 10.71 19.69
C ALA A 156 12.89 11.98 18.95
N LEU A 157 13.22 12.13 17.65
CA LEU A 157 12.83 13.31 16.88
C LEU A 157 11.32 13.29 16.62
N VAL A 158 10.68 14.41 16.96
CA VAL A 158 9.31 14.72 16.58
C VAL A 158 9.38 15.67 15.38
N PRO A 159 8.64 15.41 14.28
CA PRO A 159 8.59 16.34 13.16
C PRO A 159 8.23 17.76 13.60
N THR A 160 8.88 18.77 13.02
CA THR A 160 8.45 20.16 13.15
C THR A 160 7.43 20.48 12.06
N ARG A 161 6.58 21.48 12.30
CA ARG A 161 5.64 21.96 11.28
C ARG A 161 6.37 22.54 10.06
N GLU A 162 7.46 23.25 10.28
CA GLU A 162 8.29 23.82 9.22
C GLU A 162 8.91 22.75 8.32
N ASP A 163 9.41 21.66 8.90
CA ASP A 163 9.96 20.52 8.14
C ASP A 163 8.85 19.87 7.28
N TYR A 164 7.65 19.70 7.86
CA TYR A 164 6.51 19.17 7.13
C TYR A 164 6.09 20.09 5.98
N GLU A 165 5.93 21.39 6.22
CA GLU A 165 5.53 22.36 5.19
C GLU A 165 6.60 22.49 4.08
N THR A 166 7.88 22.40 4.44
CA THR A 166 9.01 22.37 3.49
C THR A 166 8.90 21.18 2.55
N LEU A 167 8.65 19.98 3.09
CA LEU A 167 8.45 18.79 2.26
C LEU A 167 7.15 18.88 1.47
N ALA A 168 6.04 19.31 2.08
CA ALA A 168 4.72 19.36 1.45
C ALA A 168 4.67 20.33 0.26
N ALA A 169 5.46 21.41 0.31
CA ALA A 169 5.57 22.36 -0.79
C ALA A 169 6.19 21.76 -2.07
N GLU A 170 6.98 20.68 -1.94
CA GLU A 170 7.67 20.05 -3.07
C GLU A 170 7.17 18.63 -3.37
N SER A 171 6.85 17.85 -2.34
CA SER A 171 6.48 16.44 -2.42
C SER A 171 5.55 16.05 -1.27
N GLU A 172 4.26 15.94 -1.57
CA GLU A 172 3.26 15.42 -0.64
C GLU A 172 3.60 13.99 -0.18
N TYR A 173 4.25 13.20 -1.06
CA TYR A 173 4.81 11.89 -0.69
C TYR A 173 5.84 12.02 0.44
N ALA A 174 6.81 12.92 0.31
CA ALA A 174 7.85 13.09 1.32
C ALA A 174 7.27 13.60 2.65
N ALA A 175 6.31 14.54 2.58
CA ALA A 175 5.60 15.04 3.75
C ALA A 175 4.81 13.92 4.46
N TRP A 176 4.15 13.04 3.69
CA TRP A 176 3.44 11.87 4.22
C TRP A 176 4.40 10.93 4.95
N VAL A 177 5.53 10.59 4.33
CA VAL A 177 6.54 9.71 4.95
C VAL A 177 7.08 10.31 6.24
N LEU A 178 7.31 11.64 6.29
CA LEU A 178 7.79 12.30 7.50
C LEU A 178 6.87 12.07 8.71
N VAL A 179 5.55 12.20 8.54
CA VAL A 179 4.60 12.16 9.67
C VAL A 179 4.03 10.78 9.96
N HIS A 180 3.95 9.91 8.96
CA HIS A 180 3.46 8.52 9.10
C HIS A 180 4.58 7.48 9.20
N GLY A 181 5.83 7.88 8.94
CA GLY A 181 6.98 6.99 8.95
C GLY A 181 6.89 5.96 7.83
N TYR A 182 7.31 4.73 8.15
CA TYR A 182 7.28 3.60 7.22
C TYR A 182 6.10 2.66 7.45
N SER A 183 5.06 3.16 8.14
CA SER A 183 3.81 2.43 8.35
C SER A 183 3.21 1.97 7.02
N LEU A 184 2.43 0.89 7.05
CA LEU A 184 1.66 0.42 5.91
C LEU A 184 0.79 1.55 5.36
N ASN A 185 0.99 1.92 4.09
CA ASN A 185 0.26 3.01 3.45
C ASN A 185 -1.13 2.59 2.99
N HIS A 186 -1.27 1.38 2.45
CA HIS A 186 -2.56 0.79 2.14
C HIS A 186 -2.46 -0.72 2.06
N VAL A 187 -3.61 -1.36 2.29
CA VAL A 187 -3.89 -2.73 1.84
C VAL A 187 -4.71 -2.65 0.56
N ALA A 188 -4.54 -3.63 -0.31
CA ALA A 188 -5.42 -3.82 -1.46
C ALA A 188 -6.22 -5.11 -1.29
N VAL A 189 -7.55 -5.03 -1.42
CA VAL A 189 -8.42 -6.21 -1.43
C VAL A 189 -8.45 -6.82 -2.83
N SER A 190 -8.30 -8.14 -2.90
CA SER A 190 -8.36 -8.92 -4.14
C SER A 190 -9.82 -9.13 -4.57
N VAL A 191 -10.31 -8.27 -5.45
CA VAL A 191 -11.70 -8.25 -5.92
C VAL A 191 -12.08 -9.56 -6.61
N HIS A 192 -11.16 -10.14 -7.38
CA HIS A 192 -11.44 -11.39 -8.10
C HIS A 192 -11.56 -12.62 -7.21
N ARG A 193 -11.21 -12.51 -5.92
CA ARG A 193 -11.35 -13.57 -4.92
C ARG A 193 -12.57 -13.40 -4.00
N LEU A 194 -13.17 -12.20 -3.95
CA LEU A 194 -14.38 -11.94 -3.14
C LEU A 194 -15.64 -12.63 -3.68
N VAL A 195 -15.69 -12.95 -4.98
CA VAL A 195 -16.88 -13.47 -5.66
C VAL A 195 -16.54 -14.65 -6.57
N ALA A 196 -17.52 -15.54 -6.82
CA ALA A 196 -17.42 -16.63 -7.80
C ALA A 196 -17.18 -16.09 -9.23
N GLU A 197 -16.49 -16.86 -10.08
CA GLU A 197 -16.03 -16.48 -11.44
C GLU A 197 -17.14 -15.85 -12.31
N GLY A 198 -16.87 -14.66 -12.90
CA GLY A 198 -17.71 -14.08 -13.97
C GLY A 198 -18.61 -12.86 -13.67
N ALA A 199 -18.66 -12.32 -12.45
CA ALA A 199 -19.43 -11.09 -12.14
C ALA A 199 -18.77 -9.77 -12.62
N LYS A 200 -19.48 -8.63 -12.62
CA LYS A 200 -18.93 -7.30 -12.96
C LYS A 200 -18.16 -6.69 -11.78
N ARG A 201 -17.12 -7.40 -11.35
CA ARG A 201 -16.61 -7.39 -9.97
C ARG A 201 -16.13 -6.04 -9.47
N MET A 202 -15.27 -5.35 -10.22
CA MET A 202 -14.74 -4.05 -9.77
C MET A 202 -15.84 -2.98 -9.69
N ASP A 203 -16.71 -2.93 -10.69
CA ASP A 203 -17.76 -1.91 -10.76
C ASP A 203 -18.84 -2.17 -9.70
N ASP A 204 -19.17 -3.45 -9.44
CA ASP A 204 -20.08 -3.87 -8.37
C ASP A 204 -19.50 -3.55 -6.98
N VAL A 205 -18.20 -3.79 -6.76
CA VAL A 205 -17.51 -3.41 -5.52
C VAL A 205 -17.53 -1.90 -5.32
N ASN A 206 -17.22 -1.13 -6.36
CA ASN A 206 -17.25 0.33 -6.28
C ASN A 206 -18.66 0.86 -6.01
N ALA A 207 -19.68 0.31 -6.68
CA ALA A 207 -21.07 0.71 -6.49
C ALA A 207 -21.59 0.33 -5.10
N LEU A 208 -21.21 -0.83 -4.56
CA LEU A 208 -21.53 -1.22 -3.19
C LEU A 208 -20.94 -0.21 -2.21
N LEU A 209 -19.65 0.11 -2.34
CA LEU A 209 -18.92 0.95 -1.39
C LEU A 209 -19.31 2.42 -1.45
N SER A 210 -19.50 2.98 -2.65
CA SER A 210 -19.88 4.39 -2.82
C SER A 210 -21.39 4.62 -2.68
N GLY A 211 -22.21 3.58 -2.82
CA GLY A 211 -23.65 3.65 -2.66
C GLY A 211 -24.13 3.58 -1.21
N PRO A 212 -25.42 3.87 -0.95
CA PRO A 212 -26.03 3.62 0.36
C PRO A 212 -25.99 2.13 0.72
N PRO A 213 -25.74 1.77 1.99
CA PRO A 213 -25.66 2.65 3.16
C PRO A 213 -24.27 3.23 3.45
N TYR A 214 -23.24 2.90 2.66
CA TYR A 214 -21.84 3.16 3.03
C TYR A 214 -21.37 4.56 2.61
N GLY A 215 -21.55 4.93 1.34
CA GLY A 215 -21.24 6.29 0.89
C GLY A 215 -19.74 6.65 0.89
N PHE A 216 -18.83 5.69 0.73
CA PHE A 216 -17.40 5.96 0.73
C PHE A 216 -16.98 6.79 -0.51
N ALA A 217 -16.17 7.82 -0.30
CA ALA A 217 -15.56 8.58 -1.39
C ALA A 217 -14.47 7.74 -2.07
N LEU A 218 -14.56 7.60 -3.39
CA LEU A 218 -13.56 6.90 -4.22
C LEU A 218 -12.68 7.91 -4.96
N ASN A 219 -11.39 7.61 -5.08
CA ASN A 219 -10.45 8.47 -5.80
C ASN A 219 -10.79 8.47 -7.31
N GLY A 220 -11.02 9.65 -7.88
CA GLY A 220 -11.39 9.83 -9.29
C GLY A 220 -12.90 9.84 -9.54
N ALA A 221 -13.71 9.98 -8.48
CA ALA A 221 -15.15 10.12 -8.63
C ALA A 221 -15.54 11.46 -9.28
N GLU A 222 -14.78 12.53 -9.03
CA GLU A 222 -15.08 13.86 -9.60
C GLU A 222 -14.86 13.98 -11.11
N ASP A 223 -14.05 13.11 -11.70
CA ASP A 223 -13.66 13.14 -13.11
C ASP A 223 -13.95 11.83 -13.87
N ASP A 224 -14.81 10.98 -13.29
CA ASP A 224 -15.22 9.67 -13.84
C ASP A 224 -14.02 8.74 -14.15
N SER A 225 -12.95 8.87 -13.37
CA SER A 225 -11.72 8.07 -13.48
C SER A 225 -11.54 7.05 -12.34
N VAL A 226 -12.62 6.68 -11.64
CA VAL A 226 -12.59 5.80 -10.44
C VAL A 226 -11.76 4.53 -10.67
N VAL A 227 -11.95 3.87 -11.81
CA VAL A 227 -11.24 2.63 -12.17
C VAL A 227 -10.04 2.95 -13.06
N LYS A 228 -8.84 2.67 -12.55
CA LYS A 228 -7.58 2.73 -13.27
C LYS A 228 -7.34 1.39 -13.93
N VAL A 229 -7.20 1.39 -15.26
CA VAL A 229 -7.08 0.16 -16.06
C VAL A 229 -5.72 0.15 -16.75
N SER A 230 -4.98 -0.95 -16.60
CA SER A 230 -3.69 -1.11 -17.26
C SER A 230 -3.83 -1.14 -18.79
N PRO A 231 -2.78 -0.82 -19.56
CA PRO A 231 -2.83 -0.82 -21.02
C PRO A 231 -3.24 -2.17 -21.63
N ASP A 232 -2.92 -3.28 -20.96
CA ASP A 232 -3.34 -4.63 -21.38
C ASP A 232 -4.80 -4.96 -20.98
N GLY A 233 -5.45 -4.11 -20.19
CA GLY A 233 -6.81 -4.30 -19.68
C GLY A 233 -6.92 -5.30 -18.53
N LEU A 234 -5.83 -5.93 -18.10
CA LEU A 234 -5.86 -7.10 -17.22
C LEU A 234 -5.66 -6.78 -15.73
N LEU A 235 -5.25 -5.56 -15.39
CA LEU A 235 -5.18 -5.05 -14.03
C LEU A 235 -6.10 -3.83 -13.90
N ARG A 236 -7.14 -3.97 -13.10
CA ARG A 236 -8.09 -2.90 -12.78
C ARG A 236 -7.96 -2.57 -11.30
N GLN A 237 -7.87 -1.29 -10.98
CA GLN A 237 -7.66 -0.81 -9.62
C GLN A 237 -8.57 0.38 -9.31
N SER A 238 -9.10 0.44 -8.09
CA SER A 238 -9.77 1.62 -7.53
C SER A 238 -9.35 1.76 -6.07
N SER A 239 -9.59 2.92 -5.47
CA SER A 239 -9.27 3.14 -4.07
C SER A 239 -10.23 4.13 -3.43
N THR A 240 -10.35 4.09 -2.11
CA THR A 240 -10.98 5.19 -1.38
C THR A 240 -10.10 6.45 -1.44
N VAL A 241 -10.69 7.59 -1.12
CA VAL A 241 -9.93 8.75 -0.64
C VAL A 241 -9.33 8.40 0.72
N ALA A 242 -8.14 8.92 1.04
CA ALA A 242 -7.52 8.67 2.33
C ALA A 242 -8.32 9.28 3.49
N ASP A 243 -8.27 8.60 4.64
CA ASP A 243 -8.68 9.19 5.91
C ASP A 243 -7.80 10.42 6.24
N VAL A 244 -8.25 11.20 7.22
CA VAL A 244 -7.50 12.34 7.76
C VAL A 244 -7.05 11.99 9.17
N ALA A 245 -5.78 12.26 9.49
CA ALA A 245 -5.22 12.08 10.82
C ALA A 245 -4.71 13.42 11.37
N SER A 246 -4.98 13.68 12.65
CA SER A 246 -4.41 14.83 13.35
C SER A 246 -3.00 14.49 13.84
N VAL A 247 -1.99 15.20 13.34
CA VAL A 247 -0.58 15.01 13.68
C VAL A 247 -0.11 16.14 14.57
N THR A 248 0.38 15.79 15.76
CA THR A 248 1.06 16.73 16.67
C THR A 248 2.53 16.85 16.34
N PHE A 249 3.02 18.08 16.18
CA PHE A 249 4.41 18.44 15.93
C PHE A 249 5.18 18.74 17.23
N GLU A 250 6.49 18.97 17.09
CA GLU A 250 7.41 19.23 18.21
C GLU A 250 6.95 20.37 19.14
N ASP A 251 6.32 21.42 18.60
CA ASP A 251 5.81 22.57 19.35
C ASP A 251 4.48 22.29 20.09
N GLY A 252 3.94 21.08 19.96
CA GLY A 252 2.64 20.68 20.49
C GLY A 252 1.46 21.12 19.62
N GLY A 253 1.69 21.85 18.52
CA GLY A 253 0.68 22.19 17.53
C GLY A 253 0.22 20.95 16.76
N ALA A 254 -1.07 20.91 16.39
CA ALA A 254 -1.64 19.82 15.60
C ALA A 254 -2.05 20.31 14.20
N LEU A 255 -1.89 19.44 13.20
CA LEU A 255 -2.39 19.66 11.84
C LEU A 255 -3.05 18.38 11.33
N ASP A 256 -4.19 18.55 10.68
CA ASP A 256 -4.88 17.48 9.98
C ASP A 256 -4.20 17.23 8.64
N VAL A 257 -3.74 16.00 8.45
CA VAL A 257 -3.00 15.56 7.25
C VAL A 257 -3.62 14.29 6.68
N PRO A 258 -3.54 14.06 5.36
CA PRO A 258 -3.96 12.80 4.76
C PRO A 258 -3.23 11.62 5.42
N SER A 259 -3.97 10.58 5.78
CA SER A 259 -3.45 9.34 6.35
C SER A 259 -3.42 8.25 5.27
N CYS A 260 -4.12 7.15 5.46
CA CYS A 260 -4.11 6.02 4.55
C CYS A 260 -5.46 5.86 3.86
N TYR A 261 -5.45 5.10 2.77
CA TYR A 261 -6.64 4.69 2.02
C TYR A 261 -6.62 3.17 1.86
N VAL A 262 -7.74 2.56 1.45
CA VAL A 262 -7.80 1.16 1.04
C VAL A 262 -7.93 1.09 -0.49
N GLU A 263 -7.27 0.12 -1.08
CA GLU A 263 -7.34 -0.16 -2.52
C GLU A 263 -8.14 -1.45 -2.80
N PHE A 264 -8.66 -1.55 -4.01
CA PHE A 264 -9.33 -2.72 -4.56
C PHE A 264 -8.67 -3.07 -5.89
N ALA A 265 -8.22 -4.31 -6.04
CA ALA A 265 -7.51 -4.77 -7.24
C ALA A 265 -8.19 -5.99 -7.85
N GLU A 266 -8.46 -5.94 -9.15
CA GLU A 266 -8.96 -7.04 -9.94
C GLU A 266 -7.90 -7.45 -10.98
N ARG A 267 -7.46 -8.70 -10.91
CA ARG A 267 -6.54 -9.31 -11.87
C ARG A 267 -7.28 -10.27 -12.78
N LEU A 268 -7.32 -9.96 -14.06
CA LEU A 268 -7.96 -10.81 -15.06
C LEU A 268 -7.04 -11.95 -15.51
N PRO A 269 -7.61 -13.09 -15.96
CA PRO A 269 -6.84 -14.19 -16.54
C PRO A 269 -6.00 -13.70 -17.72
N LEU A 270 -4.80 -14.24 -17.86
CA LEU A 270 -3.98 -14.00 -19.04
C LEU A 270 -4.68 -14.62 -20.29
N PRO A 271 -4.55 -14.02 -21.48
CA PRO A 271 -5.28 -14.46 -22.67
C PRO A 271 -5.09 -15.93 -23.03
N GLN A 272 -3.90 -16.49 -22.78
CA GLN A 272 -3.61 -17.91 -23.05
C GLN A 272 -4.36 -18.90 -22.15
N PHE A 273 -4.95 -18.43 -21.05
CA PHE A 273 -5.79 -19.22 -20.15
C PHE A 273 -7.28 -18.89 -20.30
N ALA A 274 -7.66 -18.18 -21.36
CA ALA A 274 -9.06 -17.90 -21.64
C ALA A 274 -9.83 -19.20 -21.88
N GLY A 275 -10.91 -19.41 -21.10
CA GLY A 275 -11.75 -20.61 -21.19
C GLY A 275 -11.25 -21.80 -20.38
N ASP A 276 -10.16 -21.67 -19.63
CA ASP A 276 -9.80 -22.67 -18.63
C ASP A 276 -10.90 -22.81 -17.58
N ALA A 277 -11.26 -24.06 -17.26
CA ALA A 277 -12.29 -24.36 -16.26
C ALA A 277 -11.90 -23.96 -14.83
N THR A 278 -10.64 -23.59 -14.60
CA THR A 278 -10.11 -23.21 -13.29
C THR A 278 -9.03 -22.15 -13.45
N ILE A 279 -9.31 -20.92 -13.00
CA ILE A 279 -8.35 -19.81 -13.02
C ILE A 279 -7.72 -19.62 -11.64
N THR A 280 -6.52 -20.15 -11.48
CA THR A 280 -5.65 -19.91 -10.33
C THR A 280 -5.00 -18.53 -10.39
N GLU A 281 -4.46 -18.04 -9.26
CA GLU A 281 -3.76 -16.75 -9.21
C GLU A 281 -2.58 -16.68 -10.20
N ALA A 282 -1.82 -17.78 -10.34
CA ALA A 282 -0.71 -17.89 -11.29
C ALA A 282 -1.12 -17.75 -12.77
N LYS A 283 -2.41 -17.86 -13.09
CA LYS A 283 -2.95 -17.70 -14.45
C LYS A 283 -3.48 -16.27 -14.71
N ARG A 284 -3.37 -15.36 -13.73
CA ARG A 284 -3.84 -13.97 -13.82
C ARG A 284 -2.67 -13.01 -14.07
N ARG A 285 -2.98 -11.79 -14.49
CA ARG A 285 -1.99 -10.70 -14.65
C ARG A 285 -1.29 -10.42 -13.32
N ASP A 286 -0.02 -10.78 -13.24
CA ASP A 286 0.85 -10.52 -12.08
C ASP A 286 1.57 -9.17 -12.20
N GLY A 287 2.11 -8.63 -11.10
CA GLY A 287 2.86 -7.37 -11.08
C GLY A 287 2.00 -6.11 -11.01
N PHE A 288 2.59 -4.97 -11.34
CA PHE A 288 1.99 -3.64 -11.22
C PHE A 288 2.07 -2.88 -12.54
N GLU A 289 1.41 -1.71 -12.62
CA GLU A 289 1.41 -0.86 -13.80
C GLU A 289 1.66 0.59 -13.42
N VAL A 290 2.66 1.24 -14.03
CA VAL A 290 3.02 2.63 -13.72
C VAL A 290 1.84 3.58 -13.97
N GLY A 291 1.12 3.38 -15.08
CA GLY A 291 -0.03 4.19 -15.45
C GLY A 291 -1.20 4.11 -14.46
N ASN A 292 -1.34 3.00 -13.75
CA ASN A 292 -2.34 2.85 -12.70
C ASN A 292 -1.85 3.39 -11.36
N ALA A 293 -0.58 3.13 -11.01
CA ALA A 293 0.00 3.51 -9.73
C ALA A 293 0.15 5.03 -9.58
N ASP A 294 0.49 5.75 -10.66
CA ASP A 294 0.70 7.20 -10.63
C ASP A 294 -0.51 8.01 -10.10
N PRO A 295 -1.75 7.80 -10.59
CA PRO A 295 -2.94 8.45 -10.03
C PRO A 295 -3.39 7.86 -8.68
N ILE A 296 -3.03 6.62 -8.35
CA ILE A 296 -3.35 6.03 -7.04
C ILE A 296 -2.53 6.69 -5.91
N PHE A 297 -1.30 7.15 -6.17
CA PHE A 297 -0.54 7.94 -5.19
C PHE A 297 -1.30 9.18 -4.72
N GLU A 298 -2.19 9.71 -5.55
CA GLU A 298 -2.96 10.94 -5.32
C GLU A 298 -4.13 10.73 -4.35
N SER A 299 -4.40 9.48 -3.93
CA SER A 299 -5.39 9.18 -2.88
C SER A 299 -5.05 9.82 -1.53
N THR A 300 -3.78 10.20 -1.33
CA THR A 300 -3.31 10.94 -0.15
C THR A 300 -3.10 12.42 -0.41
N ASN A 301 -3.60 12.98 -1.51
CA ASN A 301 -3.39 14.41 -1.78
C ASN A 301 -4.31 15.26 -0.90
N ALA A 302 -3.74 16.27 -0.24
CA ALA A 302 -4.49 17.15 0.67
C ALA A 302 -5.41 18.15 -0.06
N ARG A 303 -5.33 18.21 -1.39
CA ARG A 303 -6.08 19.14 -2.25
C ARG A 303 -6.83 18.36 -3.32
N LYS A 304 -8.15 18.28 -3.17
CA LYS A 304 -9.11 18.15 -4.27
C LYS A 304 -10.24 19.14 -4.02
#